data_AF-A0A1G0XUC6-F1
#
_entry.id   AF-A0A1G0XUC6-F1
#
_cell.length_a   1.000
_cell.length_b   1.000
_cell.length_c   1.000
_cell.angle_alpha   90.00
_cell.angle_beta   90.00
_cell.angle_gamma   90.00
#
_symmetry.space_group_name_H-M   'P 1'
#
loop_
_entity.id
_entity.type
_entity.pdbx_description
1 polymer ?
#
loop_
_entity_poly.entity_id
_entity_poly.type
_entity_poly.pdbx_seq_one_letter_code
_entity_poly.pdbx_strand_id
1 'polypeptide(L)'
;MIEDIARHILSYFSHDAYFWPKDYFDKSSKVPIKFFFEWKVKHDLEIQLSKIIAEILKESYISEENEKSYPIIISPAKEDADALVLFEEQTMHEQNGLAYEIHINGKEDILPGWFSLEME
;
A
#
# COMPACT_ATOMS: atom_id res chain seq x y z
N MET A 1 15.12 3.68 -7.94
CA MET A 1 14.31 4.50 -8.89
C MET A 1 12.91 4.68 -8.31
N ILE A 2 12.12 5.70 -8.69
CA ILE A 2 10.77 5.91 -8.14
C ILE A 2 9.82 4.72 -8.44
N GLU A 3 10.06 4.02 -9.55
CA GLU A 3 9.35 2.77 -9.88
C GLU A 3 9.66 1.63 -8.90
N ASP A 4 10.92 1.49 -8.48
CA ASP A 4 11.33 0.46 -7.52
C ASP A 4 10.64 0.69 -6.17
N ILE A 5 10.54 1.96 -5.74
CA ILE A 5 9.81 2.35 -4.52
C ILE A 5 8.34 1.92 -4.65
N ALA A 6 7.67 2.24 -5.75
CA ALA A 6 6.28 1.86 -5.97
C ALA A 6 6.08 0.33 -5.95
N ARG A 7 6.95 -0.43 -6.64
CA ARG A 7 6.89 -1.90 -6.64
C ARG A 7 7.15 -2.47 -5.25
N HIS A 8 8.08 -1.91 -4.51
CA HIS A 8 8.41 -2.33 -3.16
C HIS A 8 7.22 -2.11 -2.21
N ILE A 9 6.58 -0.94 -2.25
CA ILE A 9 5.36 -0.62 -1.50
C ILE A 9 4.28 -1.67 -1.76
N LEU A 10 4.00 -1.96 -3.04
CA LEU A 10 2.95 -2.90 -3.42
C LEU A 10 3.29 -4.34 -3.03
N SER A 11 4.55 -4.75 -3.19
CA SER A 11 5.04 -6.07 -2.74
C SER A 11 4.82 -6.22 -1.24
N TYR A 12 5.20 -5.20 -0.47
CA TYR A 12 5.04 -5.16 0.98
C TYR A 12 3.57 -5.24 1.39
N PHE A 13 2.68 -4.44 0.80
CA PHE A 13 1.25 -4.47 1.13
C PHE A 13 0.57 -5.79 0.75
N SER A 14 0.89 -6.35 -0.41
CA SER A 14 0.37 -7.65 -0.84
C SER A 14 0.81 -8.76 0.13
N HIS A 15 2.04 -8.69 0.64
CA HIS A 15 2.57 -9.62 1.63
C HIS A 15 1.90 -9.43 3.00
N ASP A 16 1.92 -8.23 3.57
CA ASP A 16 1.37 -7.94 4.90
C ASP A 16 -0.13 -8.27 4.98
N ALA A 17 -0.88 -7.98 3.92
CA ALA A 17 -2.29 -8.33 3.82
C ALA A 17 -2.56 -9.83 4.04
N TYR A 18 -1.63 -10.70 3.63
CA TYR A 18 -1.73 -12.13 3.88
C TYR A 18 -1.65 -12.47 5.37
N PHE A 19 -1.01 -11.65 6.22
CA PHE A 19 -0.82 -11.93 7.65
C PHE A 19 -1.86 -11.27 8.54
N TRP A 20 -2.65 -10.33 8.01
CA TRP A 20 -3.69 -9.65 8.78
C TRP A 20 -4.71 -10.63 9.40
N PRO A 21 -5.31 -10.33 10.57
CA PRO A 21 -6.34 -11.18 11.17
C PRO A 21 -7.43 -11.63 10.17
N LYS A 22 -7.87 -12.90 10.28
CA LYS A 22 -8.84 -13.50 9.34
C LYS A 22 -10.21 -12.82 9.37
N ASP A 23 -10.54 -12.16 10.46
CA ASP A 23 -11.78 -11.39 10.61
C ASP A 23 -11.72 -10.03 9.91
N TYR A 24 -10.55 -9.63 9.39
CA TYR A 24 -10.42 -8.43 8.56
C TYR A 24 -10.87 -8.72 7.13
N PHE A 25 -10.44 -9.87 6.57
CA PHE A 25 -10.74 -10.25 5.18
C PHE A 25 -10.98 -11.75 5.06
N ASP A 26 -11.96 -12.14 4.25
CA ASP A 26 -12.18 -13.56 3.91
C ASP A 26 -11.12 -14.05 2.90
N LYS A 27 -10.01 -14.55 3.45
CA LYS A 27 -8.86 -15.06 2.70
C LYS A 27 -9.14 -16.31 1.86
N SER A 28 -10.30 -16.94 2.03
CA SER A 28 -10.65 -18.15 1.26
C SER A 28 -11.05 -17.82 -0.18
N SER A 29 -11.41 -16.56 -0.45
CA SER A 29 -12.10 -16.17 -1.67
C SER A 29 -11.20 -15.72 -2.83
N LYS A 30 -9.89 -15.53 -2.61
CA LYS A 30 -8.95 -14.88 -3.56
C LYS A 30 -9.47 -13.53 -4.11
N VAL A 31 -10.48 -12.93 -3.49
CA VAL A 31 -11.03 -11.64 -3.88
C VAL A 31 -9.96 -10.59 -3.56
N PRO A 32 -9.55 -9.75 -4.51
CA PRO A 32 -8.56 -8.71 -4.24
C PRO A 32 -9.02 -7.72 -3.19
N ILE A 33 -8.12 -7.28 -2.31
CA ILE A 33 -8.38 -6.18 -1.36
C ILE A 33 -8.26 -4.86 -2.12
N LYS A 34 -9.27 -4.00 -1.98
CA LYS A 34 -9.31 -2.67 -2.57
C LYS A 34 -8.61 -1.64 -1.69
N PHE A 35 -7.52 -1.08 -2.20
CA PHE A 35 -6.75 -0.05 -1.52
C PHE A 35 -7.07 1.33 -2.09
N PHE A 36 -7.35 2.31 -1.25
CA PHE A 36 -7.37 3.73 -1.64
C PHE A 36 -6.15 4.43 -1.07
N PHE A 37 -5.40 5.16 -1.90
CA PHE A 37 -4.18 5.85 -1.49
C PHE A 37 -4.44 7.35 -1.33
N GLU A 38 -4.12 7.89 -0.16
CA GLU A 38 -4.21 9.32 0.17
C GLU A 38 -2.81 9.84 0.51
N TRP A 39 -2.42 10.94 -0.12
CA TRP A 39 -1.05 11.44 -0.09
C TRP A 39 -0.96 12.76 0.66
N LYS A 40 -0.12 12.82 1.69
CA LYS A 40 0.28 14.03 2.43
C LYS A 40 1.79 14.27 2.24
N VAL A 41 2.21 14.27 0.98
CA VAL A 41 3.62 14.42 0.57
C VAL A 41 3.77 15.62 -0.35
N LYS A 42 5.00 15.94 -0.76
CA LYS A 42 5.22 16.93 -1.83
C LYS A 42 4.49 16.53 -3.10
N HIS A 43 3.86 17.52 -3.74
CA HIS A 43 3.01 17.32 -4.91
C HIS A 43 3.68 16.54 -6.06
N ASP A 44 4.96 16.79 -6.33
CA ASP A 44 5.69 16.09 -7.41
C ASP A 44 5.90 14.60 -7.11
N LEU A 45 6.10 14.24 -5.83
CA LEU A 45 6.29 12.86 -5.38
C LEU A 45 4.96 12.10 -5.47
N GLU A 46 3.88 12.73 -4.98
CA GLU A 46 2.51 12.23 -5.11
C GLU A 46 2.17 11.90 -6.56
N ILE A 47 2.37 12.83 -7.50
CA ILE A 47 2.02 12.62 -8.91
C ILE A 47 2.78 11.44 -9.48
N GLN A 48 4.09 11.34 -9.22
CA GLN A 48 4.93 10.28 -9.76
C GLN A 48 4.53 8.90 -9.20
N LEU A 49 4.41 8.78 -7.88
CA LEU A 49 4.03 7.51 -7.23
C LEU A 49 2.61 7.10 -7.61
N SER A 50 1.65 8.04 -7.57
CA SER A 50 0.25 7.75 -7.94
C SER A 50 0.14 7.23 -9.36
N LYS A 51 0.87 7.83 -10.30
CA LYS A 51 0.85 7.38 -11.70
C LYS A 51 1.41 5.97 -11.85
N ILE A 52 2.53 5.66 -11.20
CA ILE A 52 3.19 4.35 -11.32
C ILE A 52 2.36 3.27 -10.62
N ILE A 53 1.87 3.55 -9.40
CA ILE A 53 1.02 2.65 -8.65
C ILE A 53 -0.27 2.37 -9.41
N ALA A 54 -0.92 3.39 -9.97
CA ALA A 54 -2.12 3.20 -10.79
C ALA A 54 -1.85 2.37 -12.04
N GLU A 55 -0.67 2.51 -12.66
CA GLU A 55 -0.27 1.69 -13.81
C GLU A 55 -0.08 0.21 -13.41
N ILE A 56 0.63 -0.05 -12.30
CA ILE A 56 0.86 -1.42 -11.80
C ILE A 56 -0.46 -2.08 -11.38
N LEU A 57 -1.34 -1.31 -10.73
CA LEU A 57 -2.64 -1.78 -10.23
C LEU A 57 -3.80 -1.65 -11.24
N LYS A 58 -3.51 -1.44 -12.54
CA LYS A 58 -4.55 -1.56 -13.60
C LYS A 58 -5.19 -2.95 -13.60
N GLU A 59 -4.41 -3.94 -13.22
CA GLU A 59 -4.84 -5.30 -12.94
C GLU A 59 -4.59 -5.61 -11.45
N SER A 60 -5.07 -6.76 -10.97
CA SER A 60 -4.74 -7.19 -9.61
C SER A 60 -3.24 -7.47 -9.49
N TYR A 61 -2.59 -6.84 -8.51
CA TYR A 61 -1.21 -7.11 -8.18
C TYR A 61 -1.11 -8.18 -7.09
N ILE A 62 -0.17 -9.10 -7.25
CA ILE A 62 0.24 -10.06 -6.24
C ILE A 62 1.76 -10.07 -6.18
N SER A 63 2.34 -10.00 -4.98
CA SER A 63 3.81 -10.08 -4.84
C SER A 63 4.31 -11.42 -5.38
N GLU A 64 5.19 -11.38 -6.39
CA GLU A 64 5.83 -12.55 -6.99
C GLU A 64 6.97 -13.10 -6.11
N GLU A 65 7.46 -12.31 -5.17
CA GLU A 65 8.61 -12.64 -4.32
C GLU A 65 8.23 -13.58 -3.17
N ASN A 66 6.94 -13.80 -2.93
CA ASN A 66 6.43 -14.52 -1.75
C ASN A 66 5.34 -15.53 -2.12
N GLU A 67 5.46 -16.76 -1.62
CA GLU A 67 4.44 -17.82 -1.79
C GLU A 67 3.10 -17.49 -1.11
N LYS A 68 3.12 -16.52 -0.18
CA LYS A 68 2.00 -16.12 0.66
C LYS A 68 1.77 -14.62 0.50
N SER A 69 0.94 -14.30 -0.49
CA SER A 69 0.60 -12.93 -0.89
C SER A 69 -0.89 -12.84 -1.16
N TYR A 70 -1.50 -11.71 -0.84
CA TYR A 70 -2.90 -11.45 -1.12
C TYR A 70 -3.03 -10.51 -2.34
N PRO A 71 -3.94 -10.77 -3.29
CA PRO A 71 -4.13 -9.88 -4.41
C PRO A 71 -4.66 -8.52 -3.92
N ILE A 72 -4.11 -7.44 -4.47
CA ILE A 72 -4.55 -6.07 -4.18
C ILE A 72 -4.92 -5.36 -5.48
N ILE A 73 -5.90 -4.46 -5.40
CA ILE A 73 -6.31 -3.58 -6.49
C ILE A 73 -6.46 -2.15 -5.98
N ILE A 74 -6.42 -1.18 -6.88
CA ILE A 74 -6.74 0.21 -6.54
C ILE A 74 -8.25 0.42 -6.50
N SER A 75 -8.73 1.03 -5.42
CA SER A 75 -10.10 1.54 -5.31
C SER A 75 -10.19 2.91 -5.98
N PRO A 76 -11.20 3.18 -6.82
CA PRO A 76 -11.39 4.49 -7.44
C PRO A 76 -11.93 5.54 -6.45
N ALA A 77 -12.52 5.10 -5.34
CA ALA A 77 -13.13 5.98 -4.34
C ALA A 77 -12.89 5.47 -2.92
N LYS A 78 -12.78 6.40 -1.97
CA LYS A 78 -12.51 6.10 -0.56
C LYS A 78 -13.59 5.20 0.06
N GLU A 79 -14.85 5.51 -0.21
CA GLU A 79 -16.01 4.73 0.26
C GLU A 79 -16.13 3.30 -0.29
N ASP A 80 -15.50 2.98 -1.42
CA ASP A 80 -15.46 1.61 -1.98
C ASP A 80 -14.22 0.82 -1.53
N ALA A 81 -13.31 1.45 -0.78
CA ALA A 81 -12.08 0.83 -0.35
C ALA A 81 -12.29 -0.09 0.86
N ASP A 82 -11.59 -1.23 0.81
CA ASP A 82 -11.44 -2.15 1.93
C ASP A 82 -10.39 -1.63 2.93
N ALA A 83 -9.37 -0.94 2.42
CA ALA A 83 -8.33 -0.30 3.20
C ALA A 83 -7.97 1.08 2.63
N LEU A 84 -7.83 2.06 3.50
CA LEU A 84 -7.28 3.38 3.20
C LEU A 84 -5.81 3.41 3.61
N VAL A 85 -4.92 3.80 2.71
CA VAL A 85 -3.51 4.02 3.00
C VAL A 85 -3.24 5.51 2.98
N LEU A 86 -2.86 6.06 4.13
CA LEU A 86 -2.39 7.44 4.26
C LEU A 86 -0.88 7.44 4.17
N PHE A 87 -0.30 8.23 3.28
CA PHE A 87 1.14 8.43 3.17
C PHE A 87 1.56 9.81 3.63
N GLU A 88 2.69 9.92 4.33
CA GLU A 88 3.27 11.19 4.78
C GLU A 88 4.80 11.16 4.64
N GLU A 89 5.42 12.28 4.24
CA GLU A 89 6.88 12.40 4.25
C GLU A 89 7.36 12.50 5.70
N GLN A 90 8.27 11.62 6.11
CA GLN A 90 8.81 11.63 7.46
C GLN A 90 10.31 11.35 7.45
N THR A 91 11.05 12.10 8.25
CA THR A 91 12.47 11.83 8.52
C THR A 91 12.59 10.97 9.78
N MET A 92 13.14 9.77 9.66
CA MET A 92 13.49 8.89 10.78
C MET A 92 14.98 8.55 10.72
N HIS A 93 15.68 8.64 11.86
CA HIS A 93 17.12 8.32 11.95
C HIS A 93 17.98 9.01 10.87
N GLU A 94 17.74 10.30 10.62
CA GLU A 94 18.43 11.12 9.60
C GLU A 94 18.15 10.73 8.13
N GLN A 95 17.27 9.75 7.89
CA GLN A 95 16.86 9.33 6.55
C GLN A 95 15.49 9.88 6.19
N ASN A 96 15.36 10.42 4.99
CA ASN A 96 14.07 10.81 4.44
C ASN A 96 13.31 9.58 3.97
N GLY A 97 12.07 9.46 4.38
CA GLY A 97 11.23 8.33 4.04
C GLY A 97 9.77 8.69 3.85
N LEU A 98 9.01 7.64 3.59
CA LEU A 98 7.58 7.67 3.40
C LEU A 98 6.94 6.85 4.51
N ALA A 99 6.41 7.54 5.52
CA ALA A 99 5.57 6.92 6.53
C ALA A 99 4.21 6.58 5.91
N TYR A 100 3.59 5.52 6.42
CA TYR A 100 2.23 5.17 6.03
C TYR A 100 1.40 4.65 7.19
N GLU A 101 0.09 4.80 7.07
CA GLU A 101 -0.90 4.18 7.94
C GLU A 101 -1.95 3.48 7.09
N ILE A 102 -2.20 2.20 7.37
CA ILE A 102 -3.29 1.45 6.73
C ILE A 102 -4.46 1.38 7.71
N HIS A 103 -5.56 2.00 7.32
CA HIS A 103 -6.84 2.02 8.03
C HIS A 103 -7.76 1.02 7.34
N ILE A 104 -8.09 -0.08 8.04
CA ILE A 104 -8.97 -1.12 7.48
C ILE A 104 -10.42 -0.73 7.73
N ASN A 105 -11.23 -0.66 6.68
CA ASN A 105 -12.61 -0.21 6.77
C ASN A 105 -13.45 -1.18 7.64
N GLY A 106 -14.22 -0.63 8.58
CA GLY A 106 -14.97 -1.42 9.55
C GLY A 106 -14.16 -2.00 10.72
N LYS A 107 -12.88 -1.61 10.86
CA LYS A 107 -12.01 -1.95 11.99
C LYS A 107 -11.47 -0.70 12.66
N GLU A 108 -11.16 -0.78 13.95
CA GLU A 108 -10.56 0.33 14.71
C GLU A 108 -9.03 0.32 14.67
N ASP A 109 -8.43 -0.80 14.23
CA ASP A 109 -6.98 -0.96 14.17
C ASP A 109 -6.36 -0.17 13.01
N ILE A 110 -5.21 0.45 13.30
CA ILE A 110 -4.37 1.17 12.34
C ILE A 110 -3.04 0.43 12.26
N LEU A 111 -2.58 0.14 11.04
CA LEU A 111 -1.31 -0.53 10.80
C LEU A 111 -0.28 0.49 10.28
N PRO A 112 0.63 0.99 11.13
CA PRO A 112 1.65 1.94 10.70
C PRO A 112 2.86 1.25 10.09
N GLY A 113 3.57 1.95 9.21
CA GLY A 113 4.89 1.55 8.75
C GLY A 113 5.64 2.67 8.05
N TRP A 114 6.82 2.35 7.52
CA TRP A 114 7.72 3.35 6.93
C TRP A 114 8.61 2.72 5.85
N PHE A 115 8.88 3.48 4.78
CA PHE A 115 9.82 3.13 3.72
C PHE A 115 10.92 4.18 3.58
N SER A 116 12.18 3.75 3.42
CA SER A 116 13.27 4.67 3.04
C SER A 116 13.09 5.11 1.57
N LEU A 117 13.25 6.41 1.30
CA LEU A 117 13.29 6.92 -0.08
C LEU A 117 14.71 6.85 -0.68
N GLU A 118 15.71 6.55 0.14
CA GLU A 118 17.09 6.31 -0.24
C GLU A 118 17.28 4.78 -0.33
N MET A 119 16.90 4.20 -1.47
CA MET A 119 17.17 2.79 -1.77
C MET A 119 18.56 2.67 -2.43
N GLU A 120 19.46 1.88 -1.83
CA GLU A 120 20.80 1.54 -2.35
C GLU A 120 20.75 0.62 -3.58
#